data_AF-A0A522F0I7-F1
#
_entry.id   AF-A0A522F0I7-F1
#
_cell.length_a   1.000
_cell.length_b   1.000
_cell.length_c   1.000
_cell.angle_alpha   90.00
_cell.angle_beta   90.00
_cell.angle_gamma   90.00
#
_symmetry.space_group_name_H-M   'P 1'
#
loop_
_entity.id
_entity.type
_entity.pdbx_description
1 polymer ?
#
loop_
_entity_poly.entity_id
_entity_poly.type
_entity_poly.pdbx_seq_one_letter_code
_entity_poly.pdbx_strand_id
1 'polypeptide(L)'
;MIWNNFNNLETLKVSFNEKESTLTFESPDEKAIVKIGADNDISYVDYEHAGKKHRVDLSERKHLTIGKDNFKREVYHYLLPRTFAKHMRLGITKHAGQGTWSSLPHDFELNLEPGFEEVFFYLIQGGSGRAIQVGKGVWCNNEAVDGAWIVKDRTCSVVPMGYHPVGAEPNVSVSYIWVYLCKKPSWEKV
;
A
#
# COMPACT_ATOMS: atom_id res chain seq x y z
N MET A 1 -5.75 14.23 5.80
CA MET A 1 -4.75 13.33 5.19
C MET A 1 -3.46 14.11 4.99
N ILE A 2 -2.31 13.49 5.25
CA ILE A 2 -0.98 14.10 5.09
C ILE A 2 -0.19 13.24 4.11
N TRP A 3 0.41 13.85 3.09
CA TRP A 3 1.29 13.20 2.12
C TRP A 3 2.75 13.44 2.50
N ASN A 4 3.59 12.40 2.42
CA ASN A 4 5.04 12.52 2.67
C ASN A 4 5.83 12.86 1.41
N ASN A 5 5.20 12.75 0.24
CA ASN A 5 5.76 13.13 -1.06
C ASN A 5 4.69 13.81 -1.92
N PHE A 6 5.04 14.22 -3.14
CA PHE A 6 4.08 14.87 -4.04
C PHE A 6 2.99 13.89 -4.46
N ASN A 7 1.74 14.33 -4.41
CA ASN A 7 0.61 13.55 -4.91
C ASN A 7 0.35 13.91 -6.37
N ASN A 8 0.80 13.05 -7.28
CA ASN A 8 0.59 13.15 -8.73
C ASN A 8 -0.36 12.08 -9.29
N LEU A 9 -1.16 11.43 -8.44
CA LEU A 9 -2.14 10.44 -8.89
C LEU A 9 -3.14 11.06 -9.88
N GLU A 10 -3.47 10.31 -10.93
CA GLU A 10 -4.37 10.73 -12.01
C GLU A 10 -5.74 10.06 -11.89
N THR A 11 -5.77 8.77 -11.54
CA THR A 11 -6.99 7.95 -11.49
C THR A 11 -7.37 7.60 -10.06
N LEU A 12 -6.39 7.29 -9.21
CA LEU A 12 -6.63 6.85 -7.85
C LEU A 12 -6.80 8.04 -6.90
N LYS A 13 -7.94 8.09 -6.21
CA LYS A 13 -8.21 9.06 -5.14
C LYS A 13 -8.10 8.37 -3.80
N VAL A 14 -7.49 9.06 -2.83
CA VAL A 14 -7.28 8.54 -1.47
C VAL A 14 -7.73 9.55 -0.44
N SER A 15 -8.50 9.10 0.55
CA SER A 15 -8.93 9.93 1.68
C SER A 15 -8.94 9.13 2.98
N PHE A 16 -8.67 9.79 4.11
CA PHE A 16 -8.62 9.16 5.42
C PHE A 16 -9.47 9.98 6.39
N ASN A 17 -10.45 9.32 7.01
CA ASN A 17 -11.28 9.87 8.07
C ASN A 17 -10.79 9.33 9.41
N GLU A 18 -10.14 10.20 10.18
CA GLU A 18 -9.54 9.84 11.47
C GLU A 18 -10.59 9.45 12.52
N LYS A 19 -11.72 10.17 12.59
CA LYS A 19 -12.79 9.91 13.55
C LYS A 19 -13.40 8.53 13.37
N GLU A 20 -13.56 8.12 12.11
CA GLU A 20 -14.11 6.81 11.76
C GLU A 20 -13.02 5.74 11.64
N SER A 21 -11.74 6.13 11.63
CA SER A 21 -10.62 5.23 11.29
C SER A 21 -10.87 4.46 9.98
N THR A 22 -11.31 5.18 8.95
CA THR A 22 -11.61 4.64 7.63
C THR A 22 -10.72 5.26 6.57
N LEU A 23 -10.09 4.41 5.77
CA LEU A 23 -9.26 4.77 4.63
C LEU A 23 -10.01 4.40 3.35
N THR A 24 -10.29 5.39 2.50
CA THR A 24 -11.06 5.21 1.27
C THR A 24 -10.15 5.37 0.07
N PHE A 25 -10.23 4.39 -0.83
CA PHE A 25 -9.62 4.38 -2.15
C PHE A 25 -10.71 4.38 -3.21
N GLU A 26 -10.62 5.26 -4.20
CA GLU A 26 -11.63 5.39 -5.24
C GLU A 26 -10.97 5.55 -6.62
N SER A 27 -11.47 4.83 -7.60
CA SER A 27 -11.23 5.01 -9.03
C SER A 27 -12.58 5.26 -9.73
N PRO A 28 -12.63 5.57 -11.04
CA PRO A 28 -13.89 5.87 -11.72
C PRO A 28 -15.00 4.82 -11.55
N ASP A 29 -14.62 3.53 -11.48
CA ASP A 29 -15.58 2.42 -11.43
C ASP A 29 -15.50 1.59 -10.14
N GLU A 30 -14.52 1.85 -9.25
CA GLU A 30 -14.23 1.01 -8.08
C GLU A 30 -14.04 1.87 -6.83
N LYS A 31 -14.54 1.38 -5.70
CA LYS A 31 -14.33 2.00 -4.39
C LYS A 31 -14.00 0.95 -3.35
N ALA A 32 -13.00 1.18 -2.53
CA ALA A 32 -12.68 0.38 -1.36
C ALA A 32 -12.63 1.26 -0.11
N ILE A 33 -13.37 0.88 0.93
CA ILE A 33 -13.34 1.48 2.25
C ILE A 33 -12.71 0.46 3.20
N VAL A 34 -11.53 0.80 3.70
CA VAL A 34 -10.78 -0.02 4.65
C VAL A 34 -11.09 0.47 6.06
N LYS A 35 -11.67 -0.40 6.89
CA LYS A 35 -11.83 -0.13 8.31
C LYS A 35 -10.55 -0.52 9.04
N ILE A 36 -9.94 0.44 9.73
CA ILE A 36 -8.75 0.21 10.55
C ILE A 36 -9.19 -0.04 12.00
N GLY A 37 -8.72 -1.14 12.57
CA GLY A 37 -8.96 -1.56 13.94
C GLY A 37 -8.07 -0.83 14.95
N ALA A 38 -8.40 -0.95 16.23
CA ALA A 38 -7.61 -0.39 17.32
C ALA A 38 -6.22 -1.05 17.47
N ASP A 39 -6.05 -2.24 16.90
CA ASP A 39 -4.82 -3.01 16.83
C ASP A 39 -3.89 -2.57 15.67
N ASN A 40 -4.23 -1.49 14.97
CA ASN A 40 -3.54 -1.04 13.75
C ASN A 40 -3.48 -2.15 12.68
N ASP A 41 -4.56 -2.93 12.55
CA ASP A 41 -4.79 -3.83 11.41
C ASP A 41 -6.04 -3.40 10.63
N ILE A 42 -6.20 -3.96 9.43
CA ILE A 42 -7.47 -3.89 8.70
C ILE A 42 -8.47 -4.80 9.40
N SER A 43 -9.59 -4.27 9.88
CA SER A 43 -10.70 -5.09 10.41
C SER A 43 -11.52 -5.73 9.29
N TYR A 44 -11.86 -4.96 8.25
CA TYR A 44 -12.53 -5.43 7.05
C TYR A 44 -12.32 -4.43 5.90
N VAL A 45 -12.63 -4.86 4.68
CA VAL A 45 -12.67 -4.00 3.49
C VAL A 45 -14.05 -4.10 2.85
N ASP A 46 -14.73 -2.97 2.73
CA ASP A 46 -15.94 -2.85 1.90
C ASP A 46 -15.53 -2.39 0.50
N TYR A 47 -15.74 -3.25 -0.50
CA TYR A 47 -15.46 -2.97 -1.90
C TYR A 47 -16.76 -2.81 -2.69
N GLU A 48 -16.78 -1.86 -3.62
CA GLU A 48 -17.88 -1.62 -4.53
C GLU A 48 -17.37 -1.49 -5.98
N HIS A 49 -18.03 -2.18 -6.89
CA HIS A 49 -17.83 -2.04 -8.33
C HIS A 49 -19.15 -2.21 -9.08
N ALA A 50 -19.46 -1.25 -9.96
CA ALA A 50 -20.71 -1.27 -10.76
C ALA A 50 -21.98 -1.49 -9.91
N GLY A 51 -22.04 -0.87 -8.72
CA GLY A 51 -23.15 -0.98 -7.76
C GLY A 51 -23.19 -2.29 -6.97
N LYS A 52 -22.29 -3.25 -7.23
CA LYS A 52 -22.17 -4.49 -6.45
C LYS A 52 -21.23 -4.27 -5.28
N LYS A 53 -21.68 -4.59 -4.08
CA LYS A 53 -20.92 -4.44 -2.84
C LYS A 53 -20.46 -5.79 -2.32
N HIS A 54 -19.21 -5.85 -1.88
CA HIS A 54 -18.58 -7.03 -1.30
C HIS A 54 -17.81 -6.61 -0.06
N ARG A 55 -18.07 -7.26 1.08
CA ARG A 55 -17.21 -7.15 2.25
C ARG A 55 -16.21 -8.28 2.25
N VAL A 56 -14.97 -7.98 2.63
CA VAL A 56 -13.91 -8.95 2.90
C VAL A 56 -13.52 -8.82 4.36
N ASP A 57 -13.86 -9.84 5.13
CA ASP A 57 -13.48 -9.93 6.54
C ASP A 57 -12.09 -10.56 6.73
N LEU A 58 -11.57 -10.48 7.96
CA LEU A 58 -10.26 -11.03 8.33
C LEU A 58 -10.06 -12.51 7.93
N SER A 59 -11.12 -13.30 7.97
CA SER A 59 -11.10 -14.73 7.67
C SER A 59 -10.96 -15.04 6.18
N GLU A 60 -11.26 -14.08 5.31
CA GLU A 60 -11.29 -14.27 3.86
C GLU A 60 -9.99 -13.78 3.18
N ARG A 61 -9.16 -13.03 3.91
CA ARG A 61 -7.90 -12.51 3.38
C ARG A 61 -6.91 -13.65 3.10
N LYS A 62 -6.16 -13.53 2.01
CA LYS A 62 -5.06 -14.44 1.73
C LYS A 62 -3.81 -13.98 2.49
N HIS A 63 -3.21 -14.89 3.25
CA HIS A 63 -1.99 -14.63 4.02
C HIS A 63 -0.77 -15.27 3.36
N LEU A 64 0.33 -14.51 3.31
CA LEU A 64 1.65 -14.97 2.89
C LEU A 64 2.71 -14.48 3.88
N THR A 65 3.68 -15.33 4.20
CA THR A 65 4.93 -14.92 4.86
C THR A 65 6.02 -14.79 3.79
N ILE A 66 6.65 -13.62 3.69
CA ILE A 66 7.65 -13.34 2.65
C ILE A 66 8.96 -12.89 3.28
N GLY A 67 10.08 -13.33 2.70
CA GLY A 67 11.43 -12.94 3.12
C GLY A 67 11.92 -13.69 4.35
N LYS A 68 13.08 -13.25 4.86
CA LYS A 68 13.77 -13.80 6.03
C LYS A 68 14.52 -12.70 6.76
N ASP A 69 15.02 -13.01 7.95
CA ASP A 69 15.88 -12.11 8.73
C ASP A 69 15.30 -10.69 8.84
N ASN A 70 16.07 -9.66 8.47
CA ASN A 70 15.69 -8.26 8.57
C ASN A 70 14.70 -7.79 7.49
N PHE A 71 14.22 -8.67 6.61
CA PHE A 71 13.19 -8.36 5.61
C PHE A 71 12.02 -9.36 5.60
N LYS A 72 11.89 -10.15 6.67
CA LYS A 72 10.72 -10.99 6.90
C LYS A 72 9.49 -10.12 7.18
N ARG A 73 8.37 -10.46 6.55
CA ARG A 73 7.10 -9.75 6.67
C ARG A 73 5.90 -10.68 6.45
N GLU A 74 4.77 -10.29 7.02
CA GLU A 74 3.48 -10.92 6.78
C GLU A 74 2.67 -10.02 5.82
N VAL A 75 2.14 -10.60 4.74
CA VAL A 75 1.34 -9.90 3.74
C VAL A 75 -0.05 -10.49 3.73
N TYR A 76 -1.06 -9.63 3.82
CA TYR A 76 -2.46 -10.00 3.80
C TYR A 76 -3.17 -9.30 2.65
N HIS A 77 -3.64 -10.08 1.67
CA HIS A 77 -4.36 -9.56 0.52
C HIS A 77 -5.86 -9.62 0.76
N TYR A 78 -6.54 -8.49 0.52
CA TYR A 78 -8.00 -8.37 0.61
C TYR A 78 -8.64 -8.29 -0.77
N LEU A 79 -8.02 -7.59 -1.74
CA LEU A 79 -8.47 -7.53 -3.13
C LEU A 79 -7.40 -8.16 -4.03
N LEU A 80 -7.74 -9.31 -4.63
CA LEU A 80 -6.85 -10.18 -5.40
C LEU A 80 -7.24 -10.25 -6.88
N PRO A 81 -6.32 -10.62 -7.78
CA PRO A 81 -6.65 -10.92 -9.16
C PRO A 81 -7.71 -12.00 -9.30
N ARG A 82 -8.52 -11.91 -10.37
CA ARG A 82 -9.53 -12.91 -10.75
C ARG A 82 -10.58 -13.16 -9.66
N THR A 83 -10.85 -12.15 -8.83
CA THR A 83 -11.95 -12.13 -7.86
C THR A 83 -13.03 -11.15 -8.33
N PHE A 84 -13.87 -10.66 -7.41
CA PHE A 84 -14.83 -9.58 -7.68
C PHE A 84 -14.15 -8.22 -7.92
N ALA A 85 -12.86 -8.07 -7.56
CA ALA A 85 -12.10 -6.85 -7.81
C ALA A 85 -11.65 -6.75 -9.27
N LYS A 86 -11.93 -5.63 -9.94
CA LYS A 86 -11.60 -5.40 -11.35
C LYS A 86 -10.11 -5.05 -11.51
N HIS A 87 -9.72 -3.80 -11.24
CA HIS A 87 -8.32 -3.36 -11.33
C HIS A 87 -7.69 -3.11 -9.97
N MET A 88 -8.48 -2.78 -8.96
CA MET A 88 -7.95 -2.46 -7.64
C MET A 88 -7.37 -3.72 -6.98
N ARG A 89 -6.18 -3.57 -6.42
CA ARG A 89 -5.52 -4.57 -5.59
C ARG A 89 -5.16 -3.91 -4.28
N LEU A 90 -5.43 -4.61 -3.19
CA LEU A 90 -5.37 -4.01 -1.86
C LEU A 90 -4.99 -5.05 -0.83
N GLY A 91 -4.11 -4.64 0.08
CA GLY A 91 -3.73 -5.45 1.22
C GLY A 91 -2.98 -4.64 2.27
N ILE A 92 -2.45 -5.36 3.24
CA ILE A 92 -1.57 -4.81 4.26
C ILE A 92 -0.31 -5.66 4.34
N THR A 93 0.84 -5.00 4.40
CA THR A 93 2.11 -5.64 4.73
C THR A 93 2.50 -5.23 6.13
N LYS A 94 2.93 -6.20 6.94
CA LYS A 94 3.38 -6.02 8.32
C LYS A 94 4.80 -6.53 8.46
N HIS A 95 5.69 -5.66 8.92
CA HIS A 95 7.05 -6.06 9.26
C HIS A 95 7.00 -7.11 10.39
N ALA A 96 7.81 -8.16 10.29
CA ALA A 96 7.86 -9.19 11.33
C ALA A 96 8.61 -8.74 12.59
N GLY A 97 9.37 -7.63 12.52
CA GLY A 97 10.15 -7.08 13.62
C GLY A 97 10.24 -5.55 13.58
N GLN A 98 11.10 -5.03 14.45
CA GLN A 98 11.43 -3.60 14.51
C GLN A 98 12.72 -3.31 13.74
N GLY A 99 12.81 -2.15 13.10
CA GLY A 99 14.00 -1.79 12.30
C GLY A 99 14.20 -2.63 11.04
N THR A 100 13.17 -3.34 10.59
CA THR A 100 13.22 -4.23 9.42
C THR A 100 12.85 -3.50 8.12
N TRP A 101 13.03 -4.20 7.00
CA TRP A 101 12.83 -3.70 5.64
C TRP A 101 11.76 -4.51 4.89
N SER A 102 11.14 -3.89 3.89
CA SER A 102 10.13 -4.53 3.03
C SER A 102 10.03 -3.81 1.67
N SER A 103 9.08 -4.23 0.82
CA SER A 103 8.81 -3.62 -0.50
C SER A 103 10.01 -3.56 -1.45
N LEU A 104 10.77 -4.65 -1.51
CA LEU A 104 11.68 -4.85 -2.64
C LEU A 104 10.82 -4.98 -3.91
N PRO A 105 11.23 -4.39 -5.04
CA PRO A 105 10.39 -4.37 -6.24
C PRO A 105 10.20 -5.78 -6.81
N HIS A 106 9.05 -5.98 -7.44
CA HIS A 106 8.77 -7.11 -8.30
C HIS A 106 9.42 -6.91 -9.66
N ASP A 107 9.67 -8.01 -10.39
CA ASP A 107 10.38 -7.97 -11.67
C ASP A 107 9.75 -7.01 -12.69
N PHE A 108 8.42 -6.92 -12.73
CA PHE A 108 7.74 -6.02 -13.66
C PHE A 108 7.99 -4.55 -13.33
N GLU A 109 8.18 -4.21 -12.05
CA GLU A 109 8.40 -2.83 -11.60
C GLU A 109 9.78 -2.31 -12.04
N LEU A 110 10.69 -3.20 -12.44
CA LEU A 110 11.98 -2.84 -13.03
C LEU A 110 11.88 -2.51 -14.53
N ASN A 111 10.77 -2.86 -15.18
CA ASN A 111 10.47 -2.50 -16.56
C ASN A 111 9.63 -1.22 -16.56
N LEU A 112 10.30 -0.08 -16.32
CA LEU A 112 9.66 1.20 -16.04
C LEU A 112 8.68 1.61 -17.14
N GLU A 113 7.44 1.89 -16.74
CA GLU A 113 6.37 2.39 -17.61
C GLU A 113 5.55 3.45 -16.87
N PRO A 114 4.97 4.43 -17.60
CA PRO A 114 4.07 5.40 -17.00
C PRO A 114 2.70 4.79 -16.68
N GLY A 115 1.93 5.51 -15.86
CA GLY A 115 0.53 5.23 -15.55
C GLY A 115 0.27 4.24 -14.41
N PHE A 116 1.32 3.62 -13.85
CA PHE A 116 1.19 2.79 -12.65
C PHE A 116 0.95 3.68 -11.43
N GLU A 117 -0.12 3.42 -10.70
CA GLU A 117 -0.50 4.17 -9.51
C GLU A 117 -0.59 3.23 -8.32
N GLU A 118 0.24 3.49 -7.31
CA GLU A 118 0.26 2.78 -6.05
C GLU A 118 0.41 3.76 -4.89
N VAL A 119 -0.24 3.46 -3.77
CA VAL A 119 -0.21 4.26 -2.54
C VAL A 119 0.01 3.37 -1.35
N PHE A 120 0.90 3.81 -0.44
CA PHE A 120 1.02 3.25 0.90
C PHE A 120 0.44 4.22 1.93
N PHE A 121 -0.40 3.70 2.82
CA PHE A 121 -0.84 4.36 4.05
C PHE A 121 -0.17 3.69 5.25
N TYR A 122 0.57 4.47 6.04
CA TYR A 122 1.46 3.95 7.07
C TYR A 122 0.78 3.80 8.43
N LEU A 123 1.02 2.65 9.07
CA LEU A 123 0.66 2.33 10.44
C LEU A 123 1.95 2.07 11.22
N ILE A 124 2.41 3.06 11.98
CA ILE A 124 3.75 3.08 12.59
C ILE A 124 3.63 3.21 14.10
N GLN A 125 4.39 2.39 14.82
CA GLN A 125 4.39 2.36 16.28
C GLN A 125 5.81 2.17 16.84
N GLY A 126 6.01 2.64 18.06
CA GLY A 126 7.26 2.48 18.80
C GLY A 126 8.38 3.43 18.36
N GLY A 127 9.47 3.44 19.15
CA GLY A 127 10.68 4.19 18.86
C GLY A 127 10.44 5.67 18.54
N SER A 128 11.08 6.14 17.47
CA SER A 128 10.95 7.52 16.98
C SER A 128 9.62 7.82 16.26
N GLY A 129 8.81 6.79 15.97
CA GLY A 129 7.62 6.94 15.14
C GLY A 129 7.92 7.28 13.67
N ARG A 130 9.13 6.97 13.18
CA ARG A 130 9.58 7.27 11.81
C ARG A 130 10.09 6.05 11.08
N ALA A 131 9.85 6.03 9.78
CA ALA A 131 10.48 5.11 8.84
C ALA A 131 10.94 5.89 7.59
N ILE A 132 11.67 5.21 6.72
CA ILE A 132 12.18 5.75 5.45
C ILE A 132 11.54 4.96 4.33
N GLN A 133 10.97 5.64 3.35
CA GLN A 133 10.63 5.05 2.06
C GLN A 133 11.63 5.57 1.03
N VAL A 134 12.20 4.63 0.26
CA VAL A 134 13.00 4.94 -0.93
C VAL A 134 12.08 4.87 -2.15
N GLY A 135 12.36 5.66 -3.17
CA GLY A 135 11.71 5.59 -4.47
C GLY A 135 12.72 5.87 -5.56
N LYS A 136 12.95 4.89 -6.43
CA LYS A 136 13.80 5.00 -7.60
C LYS A 136 13.14 4.39 -8.82
N GLY A 137 12.82 5.21 -9.82
CA GLY A 137 12.12 4.78 -11.03
C GLY A 137 11.34 5.92 -11.64
N VAL A 138 10.05 5.71 -11.93
CA VAL A 138 9.17 6.72 -12.54
C VAL A 138 7.85 6.83 -11.79
N TRP A 139 7.33 8.04 -11.71
CA TRP A 139 5.95 8.28 -11.27
C TRP A 139 4.94 7.96 -12.38
N CYS A 140 3.65 8.02 -12.06
CA CYS A 140 2.58 7.75 -13.04
C CYS A 140 2.61 8.69 -14.25
N ASN A 141 3.05 9.95 -14.07
CA ASN A 141 3.23 10.94 -15.14
C ASN A 141 4.56 10.79 -15.90
N ASN A 142 5.30 9.70 -15.70
CA ASN A 142 6.61 9.39 -16.29
C ASN A 142 7.79 10.24 -15.81
N GLU A 143 7.60 11.12 -14.83
CA GLU A 143 8.72 11.86 -14.24
C GLU A 143 9.63 10.92 -13.44
N ALA A 144 10.93 11.04 -13.65
CA ALA A 144 11.91 10.21 -12.95
C ALA A 144 12.03 10.60 -11.47
N VAL A 145 12.36 9.61 -10.65
CA VAL A 145 12.69 9.80 -9.24
C VAL A 145 13.88 8.93 -8.85
N ASP A 146 14.77 9.49 -8.04
CA ASP A 146 15.75 8.75 -7.24
C ASP A 146 15.87 9.51 -5.91
N GLY A 147 15.16 9.02 -4.89
CA GLY A 147 15.01 9.76 -3.64
C GLY A 147 14.58 8.89 -2.46
N ALA A 148 14.62 9.49 -1.28
CA ALA A 148 14.11 8.90 -0.05
C ALA A 148 13.43 9.97 0.79
N TRP A 149 12.38 9.58 1.50
CA TRP A 149 11.62 10.48 2.37
C TRP A 149 11.24 9.80 3.68
N ILE A 150 11.07 10.61 4.72
CA ILE A 150 10.60 10.15 6.03
C ILE A 150 9.08 9.95 5.94
N VAL A 151 8.61 8.84 6.51
CA VAL A 151 7.19 8.53 6.65
C VAL A 151 6.84 8.39 8.14
N LYS A 152 5.60 8.75 8.49
CA LYS A 152 5.09 8.77 9.87
C LYS A 152 3.74 8.05 9.98
N ASP A 153 3.30 7.80 11.20
CA ASP A 153 1.99 7.17 11.42
C ASP A 153 0.83 7.96 10.76
N ARG A 154 -0.11 7.24 10.16
CA ARG A 154 -1.33 7.77 9.50
C ARG A 154 -1.07 8.79 8.39
N THR A 155 0.05 8.62 7.68
CA THR A 155 0.41 9.41 6.49
C THR A 155 0.39 8.55 5.23
N CYS A 156 0.36 9.20 4.06
CA CYS A 156 0.38 8.56 2.75
C CYS A 156 1.66 8.86 1.97
N SER A 157 2.04 7.94 1.10
CA SER A 157 2.99 8.20 0.02
C SER A 157 2.49 7.61 -1.28
N VAL A 158 2.67 8.36 -2.38
CA VAL A 158 2.62 7.77 -3.72
C VAL A 158 3.87 6.90 -3.89
N VAL A 159 3.73 5.74 -4.50
CA VAL A 159 4.82 4.80 -4.75
C VAL A 159 5.17 4.83 -6.23
N PRO A 160 6.42 5.13 -6.62
CA PRO A 160 6.81 5.10 -8.02
C PRO A 160 6.93 3.65 -8.50
N MET A 161 6.67 3.44 -9.79
CA MET A 161 7.09 2.20 -10.44
C MET A 161 8.62 2.17 -10.47
N GLY A 162 9.21 1.07 -10.00
CA GLY A 162 10.65 0.96 -9.79
C GLY A 162 10.98 0.40 -8.41
N TYR A 163 12.18 0.70 -7.89
CA TYR A 163 12.66 0.25 -6.60
C TYR A 163 12.11 1.14 -5.46
N HIS A 164 11.32 0.59 -4.54
CA HIS A 164 10.63 1.39 -3.52
C HIS A 164 10.55 0.78 -2.10
N PRO A 165 11.67 0.32 -1.51
CA PRO A 165 11.64 -0.30 -0.20
C PRO A 165 11.23 0.66 0.92
N VAL A 166 10.69 0.07 1.98
CA VAL A 166 10.38 0.76 3.24
C VAL A 166 11.21 0.14 4.35
N GLY A 167 11.98 0.97 5.04
CA GLY A 167 12.85 0.60 6.17
C GLY A 167 12.47 1.36 7.44
N ALA A 168 12.30 0.63 8.56
CA ALA A 168 11.99 1.23 9.84
C ALA A 168 13.24 1.77 10.55
N GLU A 169 13.11 2.87 11.31
CA GLU A 169 14.17 3.26 12.26
C GLU A 169 14.27 2.23 13.42
N PRO A 170 15.40 2.20 14.17
CA PRO A 170 15.53 1.28 15.30
C PRO A 170 14.37 1.37 16.30
N ASN A 171 13.90 0.23 16.79
CA ASN A 171 12.76 0.09 17.70
C ASN A 171 11.40 0.58 17.15
N VAL A 172 11.30 0.83 15.85
CA VAL A 172 10.05 1.19 15.16
C VAL A 172 9.48 -0.04 14.44
N SER A 173 8.20 -0.31 14.67
CA SER A 173 7.42 -1.29 13.91
C SER A 173 6.65 -0.59 12.79
N VAL A 174 6.69 -1.16 11.58
CA VAL A 174 6.01 -0.60 10.41
C VAL A 174 5.03 -1.62 9.82
N SER A 175 3.79 -1.19 9.64
CA SER A 175 2.85 -1.80 8.72
C SER A 175 2.37 -0.73 7.74
N TYR A 176 1.94 -1.15 6.55
CA TYR A 176 1.31 -0.23 5.61
C TYR A 176 0.23 -0.93 4.82
N ILE A 177 -0.90 -0.23 4.70
CA ILE A 177 -1.98 -0.60 3.80
C ILE A 177 -1.57 -0.11 2.42
N TRP A 178 -1.52 -1.02 1.46
CA TRP A 178 -1.16 -0.72 0.09
C TRP A 178 -2.37 -0.90 -0.82
N VAL A 179 -2.43 -0.04 -1.84
CA VAL A 179 -3.37 -0.17 -2.95
C VAL A 179 -2.64 0.14 -4.25
N TYR A 180 -2.94 -0.59 -5.31
CA TYR A 180 -2.53 -0.22 -6.67
C TYR A 180 -3.63 -0.51 -7.69
N LEU A 181 -3.55 0.16 -8.84
CA LEU A 181 -4.43 -0.08 -9.98
C LEU A 181 -3.73 -0.95 -11.03
N CYS A 182 -4.15 -2.21 -11.14
CA CYS A 182 -3.70 -3.15 -12.16
C CYS A 182 -4.38 -2.83 -13.52
N LYS A 183 -3.93 -1.75 -14.19
CA LYS A 183 -4.46 -1.32 -15.50
C LYS A 183 -3.98 -2.20 -16.66
N LYS A 184 -2.89 -2.94 -16.48
CA LYS A 184 -2.33 -3.90 -17.43
C LYS A 184 -2.18 -5.26 -16.75
N PRO A 185 -2.45 -6.39 -17.44
CA PRO A 185 -2.22 -7.72 -16.87
C PRO A 185 -0.80 -7.98 -16.38
N SER A 186 0.20 -7.28 -16.96
CA SER A 186 1.61 -7.38 -16.57
C SER A 186 1.94 -6.70 -15.23
N TRP A 187 1.05 -5.88 -14.68
CA TRP A 187 1.25 -5.14 -13.42
C TRP A 187 0.73 -5.87 -12.19
N GLU A 188 0.50 -7.18 -12.29
CA GLU A 188 0.03 -7.98 -11.17
C GLU A 188 1.19 -8.39 -10.25
N LYS A 189 1.11 -8.01 -8.97
CA LYS A 189 2.04 -8.46 -7.93
C LYS A 189 1.60 -9.86 -7.48
N VAL A 190 2.07 -10.91 -8.17
CA VAL A 190 1.78 -12.33 -7.86
C VAL A 190 2.85 -12.91 -6.95
#